data_AF-A0A0C3N9C7-F1
#
_entry.id   AF-A0A0C3N9C7-F1
#
_cell.length_a   1.000
_cell.length_b   1.000
_cell.length_c   1.000
_cell.angle_alpha   90.00
_cell.angle_beta   90.00
_cell.angle_gamma   90.00
#
_symmetry.space_group_name_H-M   'P 1'
#
loop_
_entity.id
_entity.type
_entity.pdbx_description
1 polymer ?
#
loop_
_entity_poly.entity_id
_entity_poly.type
_entity_poly.pdbx_seq_one_letter_code
_entity_poly.pdbx_strand_id
1 'polypeptide(L)'
;MPWPMADLCNKATTDSKHSLPVAPDLVQRRFTPQAPNQLLCGDITYIQTDEGWLYLAAVIDMFSRQVVGWSLQPHMQSSLVKDAMAMAWWRRRPEPGAIFHSDRGSQYCSQSFQATLAGWGIRSSMSRKGNCWDNSPIESFWGRLKTACVHGQRFATREHARQAIMNWMAFYNYRRLHSSLGYLSPMQYEQRWYEAQRKKAA
;
A
#
# COMPACT_ATOMS: atom_id res chain seq x y z
N MET A 1 26.69 -17.11 -0.05
CA MET A 1 27.09 -15.74 -0.46
C MET A 1 26.17 -14.75 0.25
N PRO A 2 26.71 -13.86 1.10
CA PRO A 2 25.91 -12.86 1.80
C PRO A 2 25.54 -11.73 0.83
N TRP A 3 24.25 -11.42 0.76
CA TRP A 3 23.72 -10.30 -0.02
C TRP A 3 24.09 -8.98 0.68
N PRO A 4 24.63 -7.97 -0.02
CA PRO A 4 24.83 -6.65 0.57
C PRO A 4 23.47 -5.96 0.73
N MET A 5 23.08 -5.67 1.98
CA MET A 5 21.91 -4.86 2.36
C MET A 5 22.15 -3.34 2.17
N ALA A 6 22.89 -2.96 1.14
CA ALA A 6 23.10 -1.57 0.76
C ALA A 6 22.51 -1.37 -0.64
N ASP A 7 21.80 -0.27 -0.86
CA ASP A 7 21.08 0.11 -2.09
C ASP A 7 19.63 -0.37 -2.26
N LEU A 8 18.86 -0.43 -1.16
CA LEU A 8 17.38 -0.42 -1.21
C LEU A 8 16.78 1.00 -1.31
N CYS A 9 17.63 2.03 -1.47
CA CYS A 9 17.15 3.40 -1.71
C CYS A 9 16.69 3.50 -3.17
N ASN A 10 15.46 3.08 -3.45
CA ASN A 10 14.82 3.29 -4.74
C ASN A 10 14.89 4.79 -5.10
N LYS A 11 15.25 5.09 -6.36
CA LYS A 11 15.12 6.44 -6.96
C LYS A 11 13.72 6.98 -6.63
N ALA A 12 13.65 8.21 -6.12
CA ALA A 12 12.39 8.88 -5.79
C ALA A 12 11.38 8.76 -6.95
N THR A 13 10.35 7.93 -6.75
CA THR A 13 9.35 7.56 -7.76
C THR A 13 8.19 8.54 -7.85
N THR A 14 8.21 9.57 -7.01
CA THR A 14 7.07 10.48 -6.83
C THR A 14 7.59 11.90 -6.84
N ASP A 15 6.90 12.78 -7.56
CA ASP A 15 7.28 14.19 -7.63
C ASP A 15 7.01 14.87 -6.29
N SER A 16 8.00 14.79 -5.39
CA SER A 16 8.00 15.49 -4.11
C SER A 16 8.44 16.95 -4.22
N LYS A 17 8.61 17.48 -5.45
CA LYS A 17 8.95 18.88 -5.73
C LYS A 17 7.69 19.66 -6.14
N HIS A 18 6.65 19.59 -5.32
CA HIS A 18 5.44 20.42 -5.47
C HIS A 18 5.28 21.40 -4.30
N SER A 19 4.46 22.43 -4.47
CA SER A 19 4.10 23.40 -3.43
C SER A 19 2.87 23.02 -2.59
N LEU A 20 2.29 21.84 -2.80
CA LEU A 20 1.11 21.37 -2.06
C LEU A 20 1.41 21.15 -0.56
N PRO A 21 0.42 21.35 0.33
CA PRO A 21 0.55 21.08 1.76
C PRO A 21 0.92 19.63 2.05
N VAL A 22 1.77 19.44 3.06
CA VAL A 22 2.23 18.12 3.53
C VAL A 22 1.68 17.87 4.92
N ALA A 23 1.11 16.68 5.14
CA ALA A 23 0.60 16.27 6.44
C ALA A 23 1.73 15.91 7.42
N PRO A 24 1.53 16.05 8.75
CA PRO A 24 2.51 15.63 9.73
C PRO A 24 2.75 14.10 9.70
N ASP A 25 3.94 13.68 10.11
CA ASP A 25 4.24 12.26 10.32
C ASP A 25 3.69 11.80 11.68
N LEU A 26 2.50 11.18 11.65
CA LEU A 26 1.82 10.60 12.80
C LEU A 26 2.34 9.21 13.16
N VAL A 27 2.97 8.51 12.20
CA VAL A 27 3.38 7.12 12.36
C VAL A 27 4.76 7.04 13.02
N GLN A 28 5.68 7.93 12.66
CA GLN A 28 7.03 7.99 13.25
C GLN A 28 7.69 6.60 13.27
N ARG A 29 7.54 5.85 12.17
CA ARG A 29 8.02 4.48 11.95
C ARG A 29 7.41 3.38 12.85
N ARG A 30 6.34 3.68 13.60
CA ARG A 30 5.60 2.69 14.41
C ARG A 30 4.55 1.97 13.58
N PHE A 31 4.99 1.02 12.75
CA PHE A 31 4.13 0.20 11.87
C PHE A 31 3.55 -1.06 12.54
N THR A 32 3.12 -0.92 13.79
CA THR A 32 2.62 -2.02 14.64
C THR A 32 1.29 -1.64 15.31
N PRO A 33 0.24 -1.36 14.53
CA PRO A 33 -1.12 -1.21 15.08
C PRO A 33 -1.55 -2.48 15.82
N GLN A 34 -2.49 -2.33 16.77
CA GLN A 34 -2.94 -3.44 17.63
C GLN A 34 -4.22 -4.12 17.12
N ALA A 35 -4.91 -3.49 16.17
CA ALA A 35 -6.11 -4.00 15.54
C ALA A 35 -6.16 -3.63 14.06
N PRO A 36 -6.96 -4.35 13.24
CA PRO A 36 -7.23 -3.99 11.85
C PRO A 36 -7.77 -2.56 11.72
N ASN A 37 -7.55 -1.95 10.56
CA ASN A 37 -8.08 -0.64 10.14
C ASN A 37 -7.58 0.57 10.95
N GLN A 38 -6.62 0.41 11.86
CA GLN A 38 -6.04 1.53 12.61
C GLN A 38 -4.98 2.33 11.83
N LEU A 39 -4.16 1.62 11.05
CA LEU A 39 -3.10 2.20 10.24
C LEU A 39 -3.06 1.53 8.87
N LEU A 40 -3.36 2.33 7.85
CA LEU A 40 -3.25 1.97 6.44
C LEU A 40 -2.02 2.66 5.85
N CYS A 41 -1.28 1.97 4.99
CA CYS A 41 -0.22 2.59 4.19
C CYS A 41 -0.57 2.52 2.71
N GLY A 42 -0.24 3.55 1.95
CA GLY A 42 -0.40 3.57 0.51
C GLY A 42 0.79 4.17 -0.22
N ASP A 43 1.05 3.62 -1.41
CA ASP A 43 2.13 4.04 -2.30
C ASP A 43 1.79 3.67 -3.75
N ILE A 44 2.59 4.18 -4.69
CA ILE A 44 2.47 3.95 -6.13
C ILE A 44 3.72 3.22 -6.64
N THR A 45 3.52 2.24 -7.52
CA THR A 45 4.57 1.71 -8.38
C THR A 45 4.15 1.69 -9.84
N TYR A 46 5.09 1.40 -10.73
CA TYR A 46 4.84 1.34 -12.17
C TYR A 46 5.40 0.05 -12.76
N ILE A 47 4.74 -0.41 -13.82
CA ILE A 47 5.02 -1.65 -14.54
C ILE A 47 5.17 -1.30 -16.02
N GLN A 48 6.27 -1.73 -16.63
CA GLN A 48 6.53 -1.52 -18.05
C GLN A 48 5.75 -2.54 -18.88
N THR A 49 5.12 -2.07 -19.95
CA THR A 49 4.46 -2.90 -20.98
C THR A 49 4.82 -2.36 -22.35
N ASP A 50 4.58 -3.14 -23.40
CA ASP A 50 4.82 -2.69 -24.78
C ASP A 50 3.84 -1.58 -25.21
N GLU A 51 2.72 -1.39 -24.52
CA GLU A 51 1.77 -0.28 -24.73
C GLU A 51 2.13 0.98 -23.90
N GLY A 52 3.24 0.93 -23.14
CA GLY A 52 3.69 1.97 -22.22
C GLY A 52 3.49 1.61 -20.74
N TRP A 53 3.58 2.61 -19.87
CA TRP A 53 3.49 2.39 -18.42
C TRP A 53 2.07 2.02 -17.96
N LEU A 54 2.01 1.12 -16.98
CA LEU A 54 0.85 0.84 -16.16
C LEU A 54 1.20 1.20 -14.71
N TYR A 55 0.41 2.08 -14.09
CA TYR A 55 0.63 2.53 -12.72
C TYR A 55 -0.27 1.78 -11.76
N LEU A 56 0.28 1.36 -10.63
CA LEU A 56 -0.39 0.60 -9.58
C LEU A 56 -0.32 1.39 -8.28
N ALA A 57 -1.47 1.76 -7.72
CA ALA A 57 -1.56 2.17 -6.32
C ALA A 57 -2.07 1.01 -5.48
N ALA A 58 -1.52 0.82 -4.29
CA ALA A 58 -2.01 -0.15 -3.31
C ALA A 58 -2.24 0.52 -1.96
N VAL A 59 -3.21 0.00 -1.21
CA VAL A 59 -3.51 0.34 0.18
C VAL A 59 -3.41 -0.94 1.00
N ILE A 60 -2.52 -0.93 1.98
CA ILE A 60 -2.19 -2.09 2.82
C ILE A 60 -2.56 -1.78 4.26
N ASP A 61 -3.26 -2.70 4.91
CA ASP A 61 -3.47 -2.66 6.36
C ASP A 61 -2.19 -3.10 7.10
N MET A 62 -1.69 -2.27 8.01
CA MET A 62 -0.41 -2.55 8.70
C MET A 62 -0.52 -3.57 9.82
N PHE A 63 -1.73 -3.87 10.32
CA PHE A 63 -1.96 -4.92 11.30
C PHE A 63 -1.85 -6.29 10.65
N SER A 64 -2.62 -6.54 9.60
CA SER A 64 -2.69 -7.86 8.94
C SER A 64 -1.76 -7.99 7.73
N ARG A 65 -1.13 -6.90 7.28
CA ARG A 65 -0.37 -6.81 6.02
C ARG A 65 -1.20 -7.06 4.78
N GLN A 66 -2.53 -7.09 4.89
CA GLN A 66 -3.43 -7.35 3.77
C GLN A 66 -3.49 -6.16 2.82
N VAL A 67 -3.44 -6.42 1.51
CA VAL A 67 -3.80 -5.42 0.50
C VAL A 67 -5.32 -5.28 0.52
N VAL A 68 -5.81 -4.15 1.04
CA VAL A 68 -7.24 -3.90 1.24
C VAL A 68 -7.86 -3.08 0.11
N GLY A 69 -7.05 -2.33 -0.62
CA GLY A 69 -7.46 -1.60 -1.83
C GLY A 69 -6.32 -1.48 -2.82
N TRP A 70 -6.64 -1.35 -4.09
CA TRP A 70 -5.67 -1.15 -5.16
C TRP A 70 -6.34 -0.53 -6.39
N SER A 71 -5.56 0.09 -7.26
CA SER A 71 -6.02 0.62 -8.56
C SER A 71 -4.89 0.54 -9.58
N LEU A 72 -5.25 0.33 -10.84
CA LEU A 72 -4.31 0.11 -11.94
C LEU A 72 -4.74 0.90 -13.18
N GLN A 73 -4.01 1.97 -13.52
CA GLN A 73 -4.37 2.92 -14.56
C GLN A 73 -3.20 3.23 -15.51
N PRO A 74 -3.46 3.65 -16.76
CA PRO A 74 -2.40 4.02 -17.71
C PRO A 74 -1.74 5.37 -17.41
N HIS A 75 -2.15 6.06 -16.33
CA HIS A 75 -1.62 7.38 -15.94
C HIS A 75 -1.43 7.51 -14.42
N MET A 76 -0.54 8.41 -14.01
CA MET A 76 -0.22 8.69 -12.60
C MET A 76 -0.94 9.95 -12.10
N GLN A 77 -2.27 9.89 -11.99
CA GLN A 77 -3.12 11.00 -11.55
C GLN A 77 -3.72 10.72 -10.16
N SER A 78 -4.27 11.74 -9.50
CA SER A 78 -4.91 11.58 -8.18
C SER A 78 -6.07 10.57 -8.18
N SER A 79 -6.73 10.34 -9.32
CA SER A 79 -7.75 9.29 -9.47
C SER A 79 -7.21 7.89 -9.15
N LEU A 80 -5.95 7.59 -9.50
CA LEU A 80 -5.31 6.31 -9.19
C LEU A 80 -5.32 6.01 -7.68
N VAL A 81 -4.84 6.96 -6.87
CA VAL A 81 -4.77 6.78 -5.40
C VAL A 81 -6.14 6.88 -4.74
N LYS A 82 -7.03 7.71 -5.28
CA LYS A 82 -8.41 7.83 -4.81
C LYS A 82 -9.19 6.53 -5.01
N ASP A 83 -9.08 5.90 -6.18
CA ASP A 83 -9.80 4.65 -6.46
C ASP A 83 -9.28 3.50 -5.59
N ALA A 84 -7.96 3.42 -5.38
CA ALA A 84 -7.36 2.44 -4.48
C ALA A 84 -7.86 2.64 -3.03
N MET A 85 -7.91 3.89 -2.57
CA MET A 85 -8.39 4.21 -1.21
C MET A 85 -9.91 4.02 -1.07
N ALA A 86 -10.70 4.35 -2.10
CA ALA A 86 -12.14 4.11 -2.12
C ALA A 86 -12.45 2.62 -2.03
N MET A 87 -11.71 1.78 -2.77
CA MET A 87 -11.83 0.34 -2.66
C MET A 87 -11.53 -0.16 -1.23
N ALA A 88 -10.47 0.35 -0.60
CA ALA A 88 -10.15 0.01 0.79
C ALA A 88 -11.26 0.43 1.76
N TRP A 89 -11.75 1.66 1.63
CA TRP A 89 -12.79 2.21 2.50
C TRP A 89 -14.12 1.45 2.37
N TRP A 90 -14.61 1.20 1.15
CA TRP A 90 -15.87 0.49 0.96
C TRP A 90 -15.84 -0.96 1.47
N ARG A 91 -14.68 -1.62 1.40
CA ARG A 91 -14.51 -2.98 1.92
C ARG A 91 -14.41 -3.05 3.44
N ARG A 92 -13.82 -2.03 4.07
CA ARG A 92 -13.41 -2.10 5.48
C ARG A 92 -14.17 -1.18 6.41
N ARG A 93 -14.64 -0.05 5.90
CA ARG A 93 -15.21 1.09 6.64
C ARG A 93 -14.44 1.37 7.94
N PRO A 94 -13.16 1.77 7.86
CA PRO A 94 -12.37 2.12 9.05
C PRO A 94 -13.10 3.15 9.91
N GLU A 95 -13.01 3.00 11.22
CA GLU A 95 -13.55 3.98 12.16
C GLU A 95 -12.86 5.35 12.01
N PRO A 96 -13.58 6.46 12.26
CA PRO A 96 -12.97 7.78 12.32
C PRO A 96 -11.76 7.80 13.25
N GLY A 97 -10.68 8.45 12.80
CA GLY A 97 -9.40 8.51 13.50
C GLY A 97 -8.35 7.52 12.98
N ALA A 98 -8.73 6.57 12.11
CA ALA A 98 -7.77 5.74 11.38
C ALA A 98 -6.73 6.61 10.66
N ILE A 99 -5.50 6.10 10.56
CA ILE A 99 -4.39 6.81 9.92
C ILE A 99 -4.16 6.23 8.53
N PHE A 100 -4.02 7.10 7.52
CA PHE A 100 -3.49 6.74 6.21
C PHE A 100 -2.11 7.36 6.03
N HIS A 101 -1.09 6.52 5.90
CA HIS A 101 0.30 6.95 5.74
C HIS A 101 0.80 6.74 4.31
N SER A 102 1.39 7.77 3.71
CA SER A 102 1.97 7.71 2.36
C SER A 102 3.27 8.51 2.26
N ASP A 103 3.89 8.47 1.09
CA ASP A 103 4.91 9.45 0.76
C ASP A 103 4.31 10.86 0.52
N ARG A 104 5.19 11.79 0.11
CA ARG A 104 4.84 13.18 -0.25
C ARG A 104 4.62 13.35 -1.75
N GLY A 105 4.01 12.36 -2.40
CA GLY A 105 3.65 12.46 -3.80
C GLY A 105 2.57 13.49 -4.07
N SER A 106 2.63 14.17 -5.22
CA SER A 106 1.61 15.14 -5.61
C SER A 106 0.20 14.54 -5.64
N GLN A 107 0.05 13.26 -5.94
CA GLN A 107 -1.22 12.54 -5.92
C GLN A 107 -1.79 12.47 -4.49
N TYR A 108 -0.96 12.10 -3.51
CA TYR A 108 -1.34 12.03 -2.10
C TYR A 108 -1.50 13.42 -1.47
N CYS A 109 -0.69 14.40 -1.86
CA CYS A 109 -0.83 15.79 -1.40
C CYS A 109 -1.97 16.56 -2.10
N SER A 110 -2.59 15.99 -3.14
CA SER A 110 -3.65 16.68 -3.87
C SER A 110 -4.84 16.98 -2.99
N GLN A 111 -5.45 18.17 -3.18
CA GLN A 111 -6.65 18.59 -2.46
C GLN A 111 -7.77 17.54 -2.59
N SER A 112 -7.92 16.94 -3.78
CA SER A 112 -8.94 15.92 -4.03
C SER A 112 -8.77 14.66 -3.18
N PHE A 113 -7.53 14.21 -2.95
CA PHE A 113 -7.25 13.05 -2.11
C PHE A 113 -7.37 13.39 -0.64
N GLN A 114 -6.82 14.53 -0.20
CA GLN A 114 -6.92 14.98 1.19
C GLN A 114 -8.37 15.24 1.62
N ALA A 115 -9.21 15.82 0.76
CA ALA A 115 -10.64 15.99 1.02
C ALA A 115 -11.37 14.65 1.12
N THR A 116 -10.96 13.65 0.32
CA THR A 116 -11.51 12.29 0.40
C THR A 116 -11.22 11.65 1.76
N LEU A 117 -9.97 11.73 2.24
CA LEU A 117 -9.61 11.22 3.57
C LEU A 117 -10.38 11.93 4.68
N ALA A 118 -10.45 13.26 4.62
CA ALA A 118 -11.16 14.06 5.62
C ALA A 118 -12.66 13.73 5.68
N GLY A 119 -13.31 13.55 4.52
CA GLY A 119 -14.72 13.15 4.44
C GLY A 119 -15.02 11.77 5.05
N TRP A 120 -14.01 10.91 5.16
CA TRP A 120 -14.11 9.60 5.81
C TRP A 120 -13.59 9.58 7.25
N GLY A 121 -13.22 10.73 7.81
CA GLY A 121 -12.63 10.82 9.15
C GLY A 121 -11.24 10.19 9.26
N ILE A 122 -10.55 9.97 8.14
CA ILE A 122 -9.22 9.37 8.09
C ILE A 122 -8.16 10.47 8.21
N ARG A 123 -7.20 10.27 9.11
CA ARG A 123 -6.10 11.19 9.36
C ARG A 123 -4.96 10.92 8.39
N SER A 124 -4.67 11.91 7.55
CA SER A 124 -3.52 11.88 6.65
C SER A 124 -2.21 11.95 7.43
N SER A 125 -1.25 11.11 7.06
CA SER A 125 0.12 11.12 7.56
C SER A 125 1.08 10.96 6.40
N MET A 126 2.18 11.72 6.39
CA MET A 126 3.16 11.63 5.31
C MET A 126 4.57 11.46 5.84
N SER A 127 5.37 10.65 5.15
CA SER A 127 6.78 10.43 5.45
C SER A 127 7.61 11.71 5.41
N ARG A 128 8.83 11.69 5.96
CA ARG A 128 9.78 12.79 5.77
C ARG A 128 10.39 12.73 4.38
N LYS A 129 10.69 13.91 3.81
CA LYS A 129 11.35 14.00 2.49
C LYS A 129 12.69 13.24 2.52
N GLY A 130 12.87 12.31 1.60
CA GLY A 130 14.14 11.57 1.42
C GLY A 130 14.40 10.49 2.46
N ASN A 131 13.38 9.99 3.17
CA ASN A 131 13.54 9.01 4.24
C ASN A 131 12.82 7.69 3.90
N CYS A 132 13.53 6.75 3.25
CA CYS A 132 12.99 5.44 2.85
C CYS A 132 12.46 4.61 4.02
N TRP A 133 13.03 4.77 5.22
CA TRP A 133 12.60 4.05 6.42
C TRP A 133 11.14 4.35 6.81
N ASP A 134 10.64 5.52 6.45
CA ASP A 134 9.27 5.92 6.74
C ASP A 134 8.25 5.24 5.81
N ASN A 135 8.69 4.56 4.74
CA ASN A 135 7.82 3.78 3.84
C ASN A 135 8.24 2.32 3.72
N SER A 136 9.16 1.85 4.57
CA SER A 136 9.77 0.52 4.49
C SER A 136 8.78 -0.66 4.31
N PRO A 137 7.61 -0.71 4.97
CA PRO A 137 6.67 -1.83 4.78
C PRO A 137 6.12 -1.94 3.37
N ILE A 138 5.80 -0.81 2.72
CA ILE A 138 5.22 -0.83 1.38
C ILE A 138 6.29 -0.96 0.30
N GLU A 139 7.49 -0.42 0.50
CA GLU A 139 8.66 -0.70 -0.34
C GLU A 139 8.99 -2.20 -0.37
N SER A 140 8.95 -2.83 0.80
CA SER A 140 9.12 -4.28 0.97
C SER A 140 8.04 -5.09 0.25
N PHE A 141 6.82 -4.57 0.17
CA PHE A 141 5.73 -5.17 -0.60
C PHE A 141 6.02 -5.07 -2.10
N TRP A 142 6.43 -3.90 -2.60
CA TRP A 142 6.77 -3.71 -4.01
C TRP A 142 7.92 -4.59 -4.47
N GLY A 143 8.97 -4.74 -3.66
CA GLY A 143 10.09 -5.63 -3.98
C GLY A 143 9.63 -7.07 -4.19
N ARG A 144 8.69 -7.55 -3.37
CA ARG A 144 8.10 -8.90 -3.50
C ARG A 144 7.23 -9.02 -4.75
N LEU A 145 6.38 -8.03 -5.02
CA LEU A 145 5.53 -8.00 -6.22
C LEU A 145 6.39 -8.03 -7.47
N LYS A 146 7.37 -7.14 -7.57
CA LYS A 146 8.21 -7.02 -8.76
C LYS A 146 9.05 -8.27 -8.99
N THR A 147 9.63 -8.84 -7.93
CA THR A 147 10.37 -10.10 -8.04
C THR A 147 9.50 -11.25 -8.52
N ALA A 148 8.27 -11.36 -8.02
CA ALA A 148 7.39 -12.48 -8.34
C ALA A 148 6.71 -12.34 -9.72
N CYS A 149 6.44 -11.12 -10.18
CA CYS A 149 5.54 -10.91 -11.32
C CYS A 149 6.09 -10.04 -12.44
N VAL A 150 7.12 -9.22 -12.19
CA VAL A 150 7.56 -8.21 -13.15
C VAL A 150 8.97 -8.49 -13.65
N HIS A 151 9.88 -8.89 -12.78
CA HIS A 151 11.26 -9.16 -13.16
C HIS A 151 11.34 -10.34 -14.14
N GLY A 152 12.02 -10.14 -15.26
CA GLY A 152 12.18 -11.15 -16.31
C GLY A 152 10.91 -11.39 -17.15
N GLN A 153 9.84 -10.63 -16.94
CA GLN A 153 8.61 -10.73 -17.72
C GLN A 153 8.51 -9.59 -18.74
N ARG A 154 7.97 -9.89 -19.92
CA ARG A 154 7.58 -8.89 -20.91
C ARG A 154 6.07 -8.91 -21.09
N PHE A 155 5.43 -7.78 -20.82
CA PHE A 155 4.00 -7.62 -20.97
C PHE A 155 3.67 -6.97 -22.31
N ALA A 156 3.10 -7.75 -23.23
CA ALA A 156 2.64 -7.24 -24.52
C ALA A 156 1.54 -6.18 -24.39
N THR A 157 0.66 -6.31 -23.39
CA THR A 157 -0.44 -5.37 -23.14
C THR A 157 -0.56 -5.00 -21.67
N ARG A 158 -1.18 -3.85 -21.38
CA ARG A 158 -1.56 -3.46 -20.01
C ARG A 158 -2.49 -4.47 -19.36
N GLU A 159 -3.35 -5.11 -20.13
CA GLU A 159 -4.27 -6.12 -19.61
C GLU A 159 -3.55 -7.40 -19.18
N HIS A 160 -2.54 -7.83 -19.92
CA HIS A 160 -1.69 -8.95 -19.50
C HIS A 160 -0.99 -8.64 -18.15
N ALA A 161 -0.41 -7.44 -18.01
CA ALA A 161 0.18 -7.00 -16.75
C ALA A 161 -0.85 -6.95 -15.60
N ARG A 162 -2.05 -6.43 -15.87
CA ARG A 162 -3.15 -6.37 -14.89
C ARG A 162 -3.50 -7.75 -14.35
N GLN A 163 -3.68 -8.74 -15.21
CA GLN A 163 -4.04 -10.10 -14.80
C GLN A 163 -2.95 -10.72 -13.92
N ALA A 164 -1.68 -10.59 -14.32
CA ALA A 164 -0.55 -11.08 -13.52
C ALA A 164 -0.52 -10.45 -12.11
N ILE A 165 -0.71 -9.13 -12.03
CA ILE A 165 -0.73 -8.38 -10.77
C ILE A 165 -1.93 -8.79 -9.91
N MET A 166 -3.13 -8.91 -10.49
CA MET A 166 -4.34 -9.32 -9.76
C MET A 166 -4.23 -10.74 -9.20
N ASN A 167 -3.73 -11.69 -9.99
CA ASN A 167 -3.48 -13.05 -9.54
C ASN A 167 -2.49 -13.09 -8.38
N TRP A 168 -1.43 -12.29 -8.45
CA TRP A 168 -0.46 -12.20 -7.37
C TRP A 168 -1.02 -11.53 -6.12
N MET A 169 -1.83 -10.47 -6.23
CA MET A 169 -2.48 -9.85 -5.07
C MET A 169 -3.43 -10.83 -4.36
N ALA A 170 -4.16 -11.65 -5.12
CA ALA A 170 -4.97 -12.73 -4.56
C ALA A 170 -4.09 -13.76 -3.83
N PHE A 171 -3.02 -14.26 -4.46
CA PHE A 171 -2.06 -15.14 -3.80
C PHE A 171 -1.47 -14.51 -2.53
N TYR A 172 -1.05 -13.25 -2.59
CA TYR A 172 -0.46 -12.50 -1.49
C TYR A 172 -1.40 -12.46 -0.28
N ASN A 173 -2.66 -12.07 -0.48
CA ASN A 173 -3.63 -11.96 0.61
C ASN A 173 -4.06 -13.31 1.19
N TYR A 174 -4.32 -14.30 0.34
CA TYR A 174 -4.93 -15.56 0.77
C TYR A 174 -3.92 -16.63 1.20
N ARG A 175 -2.74 -16.67 0.58
CA ARG A 175 -1.83 -17.84 0.66
C ARG A 175 -0.38 -17.50 1.03
N ARG A 176 0.12 -16.31 0.73
CA ARG A 176 1.52 -15.97 0.99
C ARG A 176 1.78 -15.92 2.49
N LEU A 177 2.77 -16.66 2.98
CA LEU A 177 3.13 -16.65 4.41
C LEU A 177 4.02 -15.44 4.75
N HIS A 178 3.75 -14.85 5.92
CA HIS A 178 4.53 -13.75 6.47
C HIS A 178 5.16 -14.16 7.81
N SER A 179 6.49 -14.12 7.92
CA SER A 179 7.19 -14.41 9.18
C SER A 179 6.77 -13.45 10.30
N SER A 180 6.51 -12.18 9.97
CA SER A 180 5.98 -11.18 10.90
C SER A 180 4.56 -11.48 11.41
N LEU A 181 3.84 -12.42 10.78
CA LEU A 181 2.48 -12.84 11.14
C LEU A 181 2.46 -14.27 11.69
N GLY A 182 3.61 -14.78 12.15
CA GLY A 182 3.71 -16.16 12.64
C GLY A 182 3.49 -17.20 11.54
N TYR A 183 3.96 -16.90 10.31
CA TYR A 183 3.79 -17.75 9.13
C TYR A 183 2.33 -18.02 8.77
N LEU A 184 1.47 -17.02 8.94
CA LEU A 184 0.11 -17.00 8.40
C LEU A 184 0.03 -16.12 7.16
N SER A 185 -0.98 -16.37 6.32
CA SER A 185 -1.36 -15.40 5.30
C SER A 185 -2.03 -14.17 5.92
N PRO A 186 -1.99 -13.00 5.25
CA PRO A 186 -2.64 -11.78 5.74
C PRO A 186 -4.10 -12.02 6.16
N MET A 187 -4.87 -12.72 5.32
CA MET A 187 -6.27 -13.00 5.62
C MET A 187 -6.45 -14.00 6.77
N GLN A 188 -5.62 -15.04 6.84
CA GLN A 188 -5.68 -16.00 7.95
C GLN A 188 -5.33 -15.35 9.29
N TYR A 189 -4.34 -14.46 9.31
CA TYR A 189 -3.94 -13.72 10.49
C TYR A 189 -5.08 -12.84 11.01
N GLU A 190 -5.70 -12.06 10.13
CA GLU A 190 -6.82 -11.18 10.49
C GLU A 190 -8.06 -11.98 10.94
N GLN A 191 -8.39 -13.07 10.24
CA GLN A 191 -9.48 -13.96 10.59
C GLN A 191 -9.33 -14.52 12.00
N ARG A 192 -8.14 -15.03 12.36
CA ARG A 192 -7.85 -15.54 13.71
C ARG A 192 -7.99 -14.46 14.77
N TRP A 193 -7.63 -13.21 14.46
CA TRP A 193 -7.82 -12.10 15.39
C TRP A 193 -9.32 -11.87 15.67
N TYR A 194 -10.16 -11.81 14.63
CA TYR A 194 -11.61 -11.65 14.81
C TYR A 194 -12.24 -12.81 15.59
N GLU A 195 -11.83 -14.04 15.32
CA GLU A 195 -12.27 -15.22 16.09
C GLU A 195 -11.89 -15.12 17.57
N ALA A 196 -10.68 -14.64 17.88
CA ALA A 196 -10.25 -14.42 19.25
C ALA A 196 -11.05 -13.31 19.95
N GLN A 197 -11.40 -12.22 19.26
CA GLN A 197 -12.24 -11.16 19.83
C GLN A 197 -13.66 -11.65 20.12
N ARG A 198 -14.25 -12.44 19.21
CA ARG A 198 -15.58 -13.03 19.42
C ARG A 198 -15.64 -13.96 20.62
N LYS A 199 -14.59 -14.77 20.84
CA LYS A 199 -14.49 -15.66 22.01
C LYS A 199 -14.34 -14.90 23.33
N LYS A 200 -13.73 -13.72 23.33
CA LYS A 200 -13.62 -12.89 24.54
C LYS A 200 -14.93 -12.18 24.91
N ALA A 201 -15.79 -11.97 23.93
CA ALA A 201 -17.08 -11.30 24.09
C ALA A 201 -18.23 -12.27 24.41
N ALA A 202 -17.98 -13.58 24.34
CA ALA A 202 -18.93 -14.66 24.67
C ALA A 202 -18.65 -15.17 26.09
#